data_AF-A0AAW5CK30-F1
#
_entry.id   AF-A0AAW5CK30-F1
#
_cell.length_a   1.000
_cell.length_b   1.000
_cell.length_c   1.000
_cell.angle_alpha   90.00
_cell.angle_beta   90.00
_cell.angle_gamma   90.00
#
_symmetry.space_group_name_H-M   'P 1'
#
loop_
_entity.id
_entity.type
_entity.pdbx_description
1 polymer ?
#
loop_
_entity_poly.entity_id
_entity_poly.type
_entity_poly.pdbx_seq_one_letter_code
_entity_poly.pdbx_strand_id
1 'polypeptide(L)' 'MDNARELLLSFNLTEITSYLPVQDFVRVHRSYIVNINSVDSFIGNMLFIGNCRIPISKSHKNEVLERLNLIGEV' A
#
# COMPACT_ATOMS: atom_id res chain seq x y z
N MET A 1 -11.03 -19.43 -6.55
CA MET A 1 -11.97 -18.35 -6.89
C MET A 1 -11.97 -17.40 -5.71
N ASP A 2 -11.09 -16.40 -5.79
CA ASP A 2 -10.80 -15.49 -4.68
C ASP A 2 -12.01 -14.59 -4.43
N ASN A 3 -12.64 -14.77 -3.27
CA ASN A 3 -13.77 -13.97 -2.80
C ASN A 3 -13.27 -12.58 -2.35
N ALA A 4 -12.79 -11.76 -3.28
CA ALA A 4 -12.54 -10.35 -3.01
C ALA A 4 -13.87 -9.67 -2.71
N ARG A 5 -14.19 -9.50 -1.42
CA ARG A 5 -15.35 -8.74 -0.97
C ARG A 5 -14.95 -7.27 -0.87
N GLU A 6 -15.58 -6.45 -1.67
CA GLU A 6 -15.49 -5.00 -1.55
C GLU A 6 -16.40 -4.52 -0.42
N LEU A 7 -15.88 -3.68 0.46
CA LEU A 7 -16.62 -3.08 1.57
C LEU A 7 -16.55 -1.56 1.44
N LEU A 8 -17.71 -0.91 1.39
CA LEU A 8 -17.81 0.55 1.43
C LEU A 8 -17.99 0.99 2.88
N LEU A 9 -17.04 1.79 3.38
CA LEU A 9 -17.00 2.28 4.75
C LEU A 9 -16.95 3.80 4.75
N SER A 10 -17.70 4.45 5.64
CA SER A 10 -17.73 5.91 5.78
C SER A 10 -16.72 6.38 6.83
N PHE A 11 -15.43 6.25 6.52
CA PHE A 11 -14.33 6.70 7.39
C PHE A 11 -13.30 7.49 6.59
N ASN A 12 -12.52 8.33 7.28
CA ASN A 12 -11.36 8.95 6.67
C ASN A 12 -10.16 7.99 6.71
N LEU A 13 -9.24 8.13 5.75
CA LEU A 13 -8.09 7.23 5.65
C LEU A 13 -7.14 7.31 6.85
N THR A 14 -7.01 8.49 7.47
CA THR A 14 -6.14 8.65 8.64
C THR A 14 -6.66 7.83 9.83
N GLU A 15 -7.96 7.87 10.06
CA GLU A 15 -8.66 7.07 11.07
C GLU A 15 -8.51 5.58 10.80
N ILE A 16 -8.78 5.11 9.57
CA ILE A 16 -8.57 3.71 9.19
C ILE A 16 -7.12 3.28 9.43
N THR A 17 -6.14 4.13 9.10
CA THR A 17 -4.72 3.80 9.29
C THR A 17 -4.41 3.48 10.75
N SER A 18 -5.07 4.15 11.71
CA SER A 18 -4.84 3.93 13.14
C SER A 18 -5.36 2.58 13.66
N TYR A 19 -6.32 1.97 12.96
CA TYR A 19 -6.86 0.66 13.30
C TYR A 19 -6.09 -0.50 12.67
N LEU A 20 -5.22 -0.22 11.70
CA LEU A 20 -4.48 -1.23 10.95
C LEU A 20 -3.11 -1.50 11.58
N PRO A 21 -2.62 -2.76 11.56
CA PRO A 21 -1.28 -3.08 11.99
C PRO A 21 -0.24 -2.28 11.20
N VAL A 22 0.45 -1.36 11.89
CA VAL A 22 1.41 -0.42 11.27
C VAL A 22 2.56 -1.15 10.57
N GLN A 23 2.89 -2.37 10.99
CA GLN A 23 3.93 -3.21 10.39
C GLN A 23 3.53 -3.80 9.02
N ASP A 24 2.24 -3.99 8.77
CA ASP A 24 1.74 -4.64 7.56
C ASP A 24 1.12 -3.63 6.58
N PHE A 25 0.60 -2.51 7.09
CA PHE A 25 -0.07 -1.50 6.27
C PHE A 25 0.75 -0.21 6.18
N VAL A 26 0.81 0.36 4.97
CA VAL A 26 1.50 1.62 4.68
C VAL A 26 0.61 2.53 3.82
N ARG A 27 0.62 3.82 4.11
CA ARG A 27 -0.06 4.82 3.29
C ARG A 27 0.83 5.17 2.10
N VAL A 28 0.36 4.88 0.88
CA VAL A 28 1.14 5.05 -0.35
C VAL A 28 0.73 6.32 -1.11
N HIS A 29 -0.50 6.77 -0.90
CA HIS A 29 -1.09 7.94 -1.54
C HIS A 29 -2.09 8.61 -0.58
N ARG A 30 -2.53 9.84 -0.90
CA ARG A 30 -3.61 10.49 -0.15
C ARG A 30 -4.89 9.66 -0.10
N SER A 31 -5.09 8.78 -1.10
CA SER A 31 -6.31 7.96 -1.30
C SER A 31 -6.11 6.45 -1.06
N TYR A 32 -4.89 5.99 -0.75
CA TYR A 32 -4.58 4.56 -0.71
C TYR A 32 -3.73 4.18 0.50
N ILE A 33 -4.13 3.09 1.15
CA ILE A 33 -3.37 2.34 2.15
C ILE A 33 -3.25 0.92 1.61
N VAL A 34 -2.05 0.35 1.70
CA VAL A 34 -1.72 -0.94 1.09
C VAL A 34 -1.14 -1.87 2.14
N ASN A 35 -1.52 -3.15 2.10
CA ASN A 35 -0.82 -4.21 2.80
C ASN A 35 0.47 -4.53 2.04
N ILE A 36 1.63 -4.28 2.64
CA ILE A 36 2.95 -4.49 2.02
C ILE A 36 3.19 -5.95 1.64
N ASN A 37 2.65 -6.90 2.41
CA ASN A 37 2.82 -8.33 2.18
C ASN A 37 1.99 -8.83 0.97
N SER A 38 1.10 -8.00 0.44
CA SER A 38 0.28 -8.30 -0.73
C SER A 38 0.80 -7.63 -2.01
N VAL A 39 1.93 -6.93 -1.95
CA VAL A 39 2.52 -6.29 -3.13
C VAL A 39 3.28 -7.33 -3.96
N ASP A 40 2.86 -7.52 -5.21
CA ASP A 40 3.53 -8.45 -6.12
C ASP A 40 4.78 -7.84 -6.73
N SER A 41 4.71 -6.56 -7.11
CA SER A 41 5.82 -5.82 -7.72
C SER A 41 5.57 -4.31 -7.71
N PHE A 42 6.60 -3.54 -8.06
CA PHE A 42 6.48 -2.10 -8.30
C PHE A 42 7.26 -1.70 -9.55
N ILE A 43 6.76 -0.70 -10.29
CA ILE A 43 7.45 -0.13 -11.45
C ILE A 43 7.31 1.39 -11.38
N GLY A 44 8.44 2.09 -11.28
CA GLY A 44 8.47 3.55 -11.18
C GLY A 44 7.79 4.05 -9.89
N ASN A 45 6.58 4.59 -10.02
CA ASN A 45 5.76 5.07 -8.90
C ASN A 45 4.42 4.32 -8.81
N MET A 46 4.35 3.08 -9.30
CA MET A 46 3.15 2.24 -9.27
C MET A 46 3.45 0.93 -8.54
N LEU A 47 2.56 0.56 -7.62
CA LEU A 47 2.49 -0.77 -7.01
C LEU A 47 1.51 -1.64 -7.79
N PHE A 48 1.82 -2.92 -7.92
CA PHE A 48 0.98 -3.94 -8.56
C PHE A 48 0.56 -4.97 -7.51
N ILE A 49 -0.75 -5.19 -7.40
CA ILE A 49 -1.39 -6.12 -6.47
C ILE A 49 -2.48 -6.86 -7.25
N GLY A 50 -2.21 -8.09 -7.66
CA GLY A 50 -3.00 -8.82 -8.65
C GLY A 50 -3.22 -7.96 -9.91
N ASN A 51 -4.48 -7.69 -10.21
CA ASN A 51 -4.88 -6.86 -11.36
C ASN A 51 -4.98 -5.36 -11.02
N CYS A 52 -4.72 -4.97 -9.78
CA CYS A 52 -4.83 -3.58 -9.32
C CYS A 52 -3.49 -2.84 -9.48
N ARG A 53 -3.59 -1.55 -9.86
CA ARG A 53 -2.45 -0.64 -10.00
C ARG A 53 -2.65 0.54 -9.05
N ILE A 54 -1.75 0.71 -8.10
CA ILE A 54 -1.88 1.72 -7.05
C ILE A 54 -0.74 2.74 -7.18
N PRO A 55 -1.05 4.04 -7.37
CA PRO A 55 -0.02 5.07 -7.48
C PRO A 55 0.61 5.37 -6.12
N ILE A 56 1.92 5.58 -6.12
CA ILE A 56 2.70 6.07 -4.99
C ILE A 56 2.89 7.58 -5.15
N SER A 57 2.47 8.33 -4.15
CA SER A 57 2.74 9.77 -4.11
C SER A 57 4.21 10.05 -3.83
N LYS A 58 4.73 11.17 -4.36
CA LYS A 58 6.13 11.57 -4.16
C LYS A 58 6.51 11.67 -2.68
N SER A 59 5.61 12.12 -1.82
CA SER A 59 5.86 12.27 -0.38
C SER A 59 5.98 10.96 0.37
N HIS A 60 5.31 9.89 -0.09
CA HIS A 60 5.33 8.58 0.57
C HIS A 60 6.31 7.59 -0.09
N LYS A 61 6.98 7.99 -1.18
CA LYS A 61 7.83 7.09 -1.97
C LYS A 61 8.95 6.45 -1.15
N ASN A 62 9.68 7.25 -0.38
CA ASN A 62 10.83 6.74 0.38
C ASN A 62 10.40 5.73 1.45
N GLU A 63 9.36 6.06 2.22
CA GLU A 63 8.79 5.16 3.23
C GLU A 63 8.30 3.84 2.62
N VAL A 64 7.59 3.89 1.49
CA VAL A 64 7.10 2.68 0.82
C VAL A 64 8.25 1.79 0.34
N LEU A 65 9.31 2.37 -0.22
CA LEU A 65 10.46 1.60 -0.71
C LEU A 65 11.27 0.97 0.44
N GLU A 66 11.42 1.68 1.56
CA GLU A 66 12.03 1.16 2.77
C GLU A 66 11.22 -0.02 3.32
N ARG A 67 9.89 0.12 3.38
CA ARG A 67 8.98 -0.92 3.89
C ARG A 67 8.89 -2.17 3.00
N LEU A 68 9.18 -2.03 1.71
CA LEU A 68 9.31 -3.15 0.78
C LEU A 68 10.68 -3.85 0.86
N ASN A 69 11.55 -3.45 1.80
CA ASN A 69 12.89 -4.00 2.02
C ASN A 69 13.79 -3.96 0.78
N LEU A 70 13.61 -2.95 -0.10
CA LEU A 70 14.41 -2.78 -1.32
C LEU A 70 15.72 -2.03 -1.08
N ILE A 71 16.05 -1.73 0.18
CA ILE A 71 17.33 -1.13 0.61
C ILE A 71 18.20 -2.20 1.29
N GLY A 72 18.24 -3.38 0.68
CA GLY A 72 19.13 -4.49 1.01
C GLY A 72 19.44 -5.27 -0.27
N GLU A 73 20.69 -5.19 -0.72
CA GLU A 73 21.23 -5.65 -2.02
C GLU A 73 20.97 -4.72 -3.22
N VAL A 74 21.79 -3.67 -3.37
CA VAL A 74 22.98 -3.59 -4.26
C VAL A 74 23.91 -2.50 -3.73
#